data_AF-G0NIS4-F1
#
_entry.id   AF-G0NIS4-F1
#
_cell.length_a   1.000
_cell.length_b   1.000
_cell.length_c   1.000
_cell.angle_alpha   90.00
_cell.angle_beta   90.00
_cell.angle_gamma   90.00
#
_symmetry.space_group_name_H-M   'P 1'
#
loop_
_entity.id
_entity.type
_entity.pdbx_description
1 polymer ?
#
loop_
_entity_poly.entity_id
_entity_poly.type
_entity_poly.pdbx_seq_one_letter_code
_entity_poly.pdbx_strand_id
1 'polypeptide(L)'
;MFNQNSSYLSSQEVAQLLEPQSSRSKRQIKYDKYWPDNLVHFEFDSSVVDQSKYTIRQAIKYIEERTCVKFVEDSKAKDRILFVYESYCSSYIGKHGGVQEVTIGWSCPLMGNYAHEIFHALGITHTMSRYDRDDYLLMNISLFKGGDWVNFMKYTDYDTWNAVPFEYGSAMMYAARPISEPREQVYRETMGNRLITFYDIMAINANYECSCPKDLGCKNGGVPNPSKCDECFCPDGFGGKLCDDAPKRFSRKLMAEKDWSNFTITFGFKGLDELDLKRVVLFIEAPKNKTIQVQVTKIENFACSDKCIYNGYEVKHMGDPRIMNPLFCCETQPLWNNTWTSKLNPTPVILYTRYDQQTIAIRYRFIDQNLADLPRKNNIYDSFEYPI
;
A
#
# COMPACT_ATOMS: atom_id res chain seq x y z
N MET A 1 36.17 27.82 16.18
CA MET A 1 36.58 27.16 14.92
C MET A 1 35.97 25.77 14.92
N PHE A 2 34.95 25.56 14.09
CA PHE A 2 34.33 24.25 13.89
C PHE A 2 35.23 23.40 12.99
N ASN A 3 35.50 22.16 13.38
CA ASN A 3 36.10 21.17 12.49
C ASN A 3 35.06 20.07 12.28
N GLN A 4 34.34 20.16 11.16
CA GLN A 4 33.49 19.09 10.65
C GLN A 4 34.37 18.16 9.80
N ASN A 5 34.46 16.89 10.19
CA ASN A 5 34.82 15.81 9.27
C ASN A 5 33.85 14.66 9.54
N SER A 6 32.67 14.72 8.92
CA SER A 6 31.81 13.57 8.73
C SER A 6 32.22 12.94 7.41
N SER A 7 32.97 11.84 7.47
CA SER A 7 33.32 11.06 6.29
C SER A 7 32.09 10.27 5.85
N TYR A 8 31.25 10.91 5.05
CA TYR A 8 30.39 10.18 4.11
C TYR A 8 31.32 9.47 3.13
N LEU A 9 31.32 8.14 3.15
CA LEU A 9 32.01 7.37 2.09
C LEU A 9 31.37 7.74 0.76
N SER A 10 32.20 8.07 -0.21
CA SER A 10 31.73 8.47 -1.53
C SER A 10 31.19 7.25 -2.28
N SER A 11 30.21 7.45 -3.16
CA SER A 11 29.59 6.39 -3.97
C SER A 11 30.61 5.58 -4.81
N GLN A 12 31.81 6.13 -5.05
CA GLN A 12 32.88 5.49 -5.80
C GLN A 12 33.67 4.46 -4.98
N GLU A 13 33.74 4.59 -3.64
CA GLU A 13 34.44 3.62 -2.77
C GLU A 13 33.62 2.34 -2.57
N VAL A 14 32.29 2.42 -2.69
CA VAL A 14 31.39 1.25 -2.67
C VAL A 14 31.34 0.54 -4.04
N ALA A 15 31.51 1.29 -5.13
CA ALA A 15 31.42 0.77 -6.50
C ALA A 15 32.60 -0.13 -6.91
N GLN A 16 33.77 -0.01 -6.29
CA GLN A 16 34.96 -0.79 -6.67
C GLN A 16 34.94 -2.26 -6.23
N LEU A 17 33.90 -2.73 -5.54
CA LEU A 17 33.74 -4.13 -5.15
C LEU A 17 32.82 -4.94 -6.09
N LEU A 18 32.18 -4.33 -7.08
CA LEU A 18 31.22 -5.02 -7.95
C LEU A 18 31.26 -4.47 -9.37
N GLU A 19 31.90 -5.22 -10.28
CA GLU A 19 31.63 -5.12 -11.72
C GLU A 19 31.60 -6.53 -12.35
N PRO A 20 30.84 -6.71 -13.45
CA PRO A 20 29.52 -7.34 -13.34
C PRO A 20 29.37 -8.54 -14.28
N GLN A 21 28.47 -9.50 -13.99
CA GLN A 21 27.82 -10.29 -15.03
C GLN A 21 26.41 -10.81 -14.68
N SER A 22 25.55 -10.65 -15.68
CA SER A 22 24.26 -11.30 -15.94
C SER A 22 22.99 -10.67 -15.36
N SER A 23 21.95 -10.78 -16.19
CA SER A 23 20.76 -9.97 -16.26
C SER A 23 19.69 -10.28 -15.20
N ARG A 24 19.26 -9.22 -14.51
CA ARG A 24 17.95 -8.94 -13.89
C ARG A 24 17.08 -10.11 -13.39
N SER A 25 16.80 -10.07 -12.09
CA SER A 25 15.42 -9.87 -11.58
C SER A 25 15.48 -9.21 -10.19
N LYS A 26 14.39 -8.55 -9.74
CA LYS A 26 14.26 -7.73 -8.50
C LYS A 26 13.29 -8.47 -7.52
N ARG A 27 13.51 -8.64 -6.17
CA ARG A 27 12.81 -9.70 -5.34
C ARG A 27 12.39 -9.63 -3.72
N GLN A 28 11.08 -9.82 -3.21
CA GLN A 28 10.25 -9.52 -1.92
C GLN A 28 9.59 -10.67 -1.03
N ILE A 29 9.25 -11.87 -1.53
CA ILE A 29 8.44 -12.96 -0.91
C ILE A 29 9.33 -14.16 -0.58
N LYS A 30 9.18 -14.81 0.58
CA LYS A 30 10.04 -15.94 0.96
C LYS A 30 9.68 -17.22 0.19
N TYR A 31 10.66 -17.88 -0.43
CA TYR A 31 10.45 -19.12 -1.19
C TYR A 31 9.93 -20.28 -0.31
N ASP A 32 9.14 -21.18 -0.92
CA ASP A 32 8.68 -22.47 -0.38
C ASP A 32 7.96 -22.40 0.99
N LYS A 33 7.35 -21.24 1.26
CA LYS A 33 6.68 -20.94 2.54
C LYS A 33 5.19 -20.61 2.38
N TYR A 34 4.53 -21.18 1.37
CA TYR A 34 3.09 -21.01 1.15
C TYR A 34 2.25 -22.09 1.85
N TRP A 35 0.95 -21.81 2.02
CA TRP A 35 -0.02 -22.80 2.49
C TRP A 35 -0.51 -23.68 1.34
N PRO A 36 -0.42 -25.03 1.44
CA PRO A 36 -0.90 -25.94 0.41
C PRO A 36 -2.37 -25.74 0.06
N ASP A 37 -2.72 -26.04 -1.19
CA ASP A 37 -4.09 -25.94 -1.74
C ASP A 37 -4.72 -24.53 -1.59
N ASN A 38 -3.88 -23.52 -1.36
CA ASN A 38 -4.27 -22.15 -1.07
C ASN A 38 -5.25 -22.07 0.12
N LEU A 39 -5.19 -23.03 1.04
CA LEU A 39 -6.11 -23.18 2.16
C LEU A 39 -5.38 -22.98 3.50
N VAL A 40 -5.86 -22.01 4.27
CA VAL A 40 -5.33 -21.68 5.59
C VAL A 40 -6.37 -22.05 6.63
N HIS A 41 -6.05 -23.02 7.48
CA HIS A 41 -6.86 -23.29 8.66
C HIS A 41 -6.50 -22.31 9.77
N PHE A 42 -7.48 -21.88 10.56
CA PHE A 42 -7.23 -21.02 11.71
C PHE A 42 -8.16 -21.33 12.89
N GLU A 43 -7.79 -20.83 14.06
CA GLU A 43 -8.62 -20.81 15.26
C GLU A 43 -8.28 -19.59 16.12
N PHE A 44 -9.08 -19.35 17.17
CA PHE A 44 -8.83 -18.29 18.14
C PHE A 44 -8.52 -18.88 19.50
N ASP A 45 -7.45 -18.40 20.11
CA ASP A 45 -7.24 -18.59 21.54
C ASP A 45 -8.32 -17.84 22.36
N SER A 46 -8.51 -18.31 23.59
CA SER A 46 -9.42 -17.71 24.57
C SER A 46 -9.10 -16.24 24.90
N SER A 47 -7.86 -15.79 24.71
CA SER A 47 -7.43 -14.39 24.89
C SER A 47 -8.04 -13.43 23.88
N VAL A 48 -8.46 -13.90 22.70
CA VAL A 48 -8.91 -13.00 21.62
C VAL A 48 -10.31 -12.47 21.88
N VAL A 49 -10.40 -11.16 22.11
CA VAL A 49 -11.66 -10.43 22.34
C VAL A 49 -12.53 -10.36 21.09
N ASP A 50 -13.85 -10.21 21.26
CA ASP A 50 -14.83 -10.26 20.16
C ASP A 50 -14.60 -9.19 19.10
N GLN A 51 -14.21 -7.98 19.50
CA GLN A 51 -13.86 -6.92 18.55
C GLN A 51 -12.69 -7.33 17.65
N SER A 52 -11.67 -7.98 18.21
CA SER A 52 -10.53 -8.47 17.45
C SER A 52 -10.88 -9.65 16.57
N LYS A 53 -11.69 -10.60 17.06
CA LYS A 53 -12.27 -11.68 16.25
C LYS A 53 -13.03 -11.17 15.03
N TYR A 54 -13.82 -10.11 15.20
CA TYR A 54 -14.54 -9.45 14.12
C TYR A 54 -13.58 -8.82 13.11
N THR A 55 -12.62 -8.02 13.57
CA THR A 55 -11.65 -7.35 12.70
C THR A 55 -10.75 -8.35 11.95
N ILE A 56 -10.32 -9.45 12.59
CA ILE A 56 -9.58 -10.54 11.93
C ILE A 56 -10.41 -11.13 10.79
N ARG A 57 -11.70 -11.42 11.03
CA ARG A 57 -12.60 -11.91 9.98
C ARG A 57 -12.80 -10.91 8.85
N GLN A 58 -12.82 -9.60 9.14
CA GLN A 58 -12.85 -8.58 8.07
C GLN A 58 -11.56 -8.59 7.23
N ALA A 59 -10.38 -8.71 7.87
CA ALA A 59 -9.10 -8.82 7.16
C ALA A 59 -9.03 -10.07 6.28
N ILE A 60 -9.42 -11.23 6.83
CA ILE A 60 -9.54 -12.50 6.08
C ILE A 60 -10.47 -12.32 4.88
N LYS A 61 -11.68 -11.80 5.11
CA LYS A 61 -12.66 -11.59 4.05
C LYS A 61 -12.14 -10.66 2.95
N TYR A 62 -11.41 -9.60 3.32
CA TYR A 62 -10.81 -8.69 2.36
C TYR A 62 -9.86 -9.43 1.39
N ILE A 63 -9.05 -10.34 1.93
CA ILE A 63 -8.12 -11.18 1.17
C ILE A 63 -8.86 -12.20 0.31
N GLU A 64 -9.82 -12.94 0.87
CA GLU A 64 -10.56 -14.01 0.17
C GLU A 64 -11.38 -13.49 -1.02
N GLU A 65 -11.86 -12.23 -0.95
CA GLU A 65 -12.61 -11.56 -2.00
C GLU A 65 -11.74 -11.05 -3.17
N ARG A 66 -10.41 -11.16 -3.08
CA ARG A 66 -9.46 -10.61 -4.06
C ARG A 66 -8.36 -11.58 -4.46
N THR A 67 -8.33 -12.75 -3.82
CA THR A 67 -7.33 -13.78 -4.04
C THR A 67 -7.98 -15.15 -4.14
N CYS A 68 -7.19 -16.13 -4.55
CA CYS A 68 -7.59 -17.54 -4.55
C CYS A 68 -7.37 -18.22 -3.19
N VAL A 69 -6.75 -17.54 -2.22
CA VAL A 69 -6.53 -18.07 -0.87
C VAL A 69 -7.84 -18.11 -0.09
N LYS A 70 -8.07 -19.20 0.64
CA LYS A 70 -9.25 -19.43 1.47
C LYS A 70 -8.86 -19.70 2.92
N PHE A 71 -9.72 -19.29 3.83
CA PHE A 71 -9.55 -19.44 5.26
C PHE A 71 -10.71 -20.25 5.85
N VAL A 72 -10.39 -21.25 6.66
CA VAL A 72 -11.38 -22.10 7.32
C VAL A 72 -11.09 -22.17 8.81
N GLU A 73 -12.08 -21.82 9.63
CA GLU A 73 -11.97 -21.96 11.08
C GLU A 73 -12.08 -23.45 11.46
N ASP A 74 -10.95 -24.07 11.85
CA ASP A 74 -10.87 -25.49 12.19
C ASP A 74 -9.77 -25.74 13.24
N SER A 75 -10.17 -25.87 14.50
CA SER A 75 -9.28 -26.17 15.63
C SER A 75 -8.70 -27.60 15.60
N LYS A 76 -9.20 -28.48 14.72
CA LYS A 76 -8.73 -29.87 14.59
C LYS A 76 -7.69 -30.03 13.48
N ALA A 77 -7.55 -29.05 12.59
CA ALA A 77 -6.58 -29.07 11.52
C ALA A 77 -5.15 -29.16 12.09
N LYS A 78 -4.33 -30.07 11.56
CA LYS A 78 -2.96 -30.29 12.05
C LYS A 78 -2.08 -29.05 11.88
N ASP A 79 -2.12 -28.47 10.69
CA ASP A 79 -1.39 -27.25 10.35
C ASP A 79 -2.41 -26.10 10.32
N ARG A 80 -2.28 -25.13 11.23
CA ARG A 80 -3.23 -24.02 11.34
C ARG A 80 -2.61 -22.81 12.05
N ILE A 81 -3.22 -21.66 11.83
CA ILE A 81 -2.94 -20.44 12.58
C ILE A 81 -3.73 -20.45 13.89
N LEU A 82 -3.06 -20.20 15.02
CA LEU A 82 -3.70 -19.84 16.29
C LEU A 82 -3.59 -18.31 16.47
N PHE A 83 -4.70 -17.59 16.37
CA PHE A 83 -4.71 -16.18 16.72
C PHE A 83 -4.68 -16.03 18.24
N VAL A 84 -3.73 -15.23 18.75
CA VAL A 84 -3.57 -14.93 20.18
C VAL A 84 -3.58 -13.41 20.41
N TYR A 85 -4.06 -12.97 21.57
CA TYR A 85 -4.16 -11.55 21.90
C TYR A 85 -3.19 -11.15 23.02
N GLU A 86 -2.24 -10.28 22.69
CA GLU A 86 -1.13 -9.86 23.56
C GLU A 86 -0.92 -8.33 23.53
N SER A 87 0.23 -7.87 24.03
CA SER A 87 0.62 -6.45 24.00
C SER A 87 1.32 -6.00 22.72
N TYR A 88 1.74 -6.93 21.87
CA TYR A 88 2.47 -6.69 20.62
C TYR A 88 1.84 -7.49 19.49
N CYS A 89 2.39 -7.33 18.27
CA CYS A 89 1.93 -8.04 17.10
C CYS A 89 3.10 -8.66 16.37
N SER A 90 2.91 -9.90 15.93
CA SER A 90 3.95 -10.69 15.29
C SER A 90 3.36 -11.91 14.61
N SER A 91 4.06 -12.39 13.60
CA SER A 91 3.69 -13.55 12.83
C SER A 91 4.92 -14.17 12.19
N TYR A 92 4.92 -15.50 12.06
CA TYR A 92 5.91 -16.20 11.25
C TYR A 92 5.72 -15.86 9.76
N ILE A 93 6.83 -15.85 9.02
CA ILE A 93 6.78 -15.64 7.56
C ILE A 93 6.47 -16.97 6.88
N GLY A 94 5.22 -17.13 6.48
CA GLY A 94 4.67 -18.27 5.77
C GLY A 94 4.32 -19.46 6.65
N LYS A 95 4.13 -20.63 6.03
CA LYS A 95 3.78 -21.86 6.73
C LYS A 95 5.01 -22.51 7.39
N HIS A 96 4.91 -22.76 8.69
CA HIS A 96 5.93 -23.46 9.50
C HIS A 96 5.54 -24.89 9.86
N GLY A 97 4.25 -25.24 9.73
CA GLY A 97 3.70 -26.54 10.12
C GLY A 97 3.32 -26.61 11.60
N GLY A 98 2.41 -27.51 11.94
CA GLY A 98 1.76 -27.54 13.24
C GLY A 98 0.88 -26.32 13.49
N VAL A 99 0.62 -26.06 14.77
CA VAL A 99 -0.03 -24.83 15.23
C VAL A 99 1.02 -23.73 15.27
N GLN A 100 0.81 -22.66 14.50
CA GLN A 100 1.66 -21.48 14.54
C GLN A 100 0.87 -20.25 14.99
N GLU A 101 1.45 -19.47 15.88
CA GLU A 101 0.78 -18.28 16.42
C GLU A 101 0.82 -17.12 15.43
N VAL A 102 -0.29 -16.39 15.38
CA VAL A 102 -0.36 -15.02 14.90
C VAL A 102 -0.80 -14.15 16.07
N THR A 103 0.13 -13.35 16.57
CA THR A 103 -0.10 -12.46 17.69
C THR A 103 -0.67 -11.15 17.20
N ILE A 104 -1.83 -10.78 17.74
CA ILE A 104 -2.41 -9.45 17.61
C ILE A 104 -2.47 -8.79 18.99
N GLY A 105 -2.64 -7.47 19.06
CA GLY A 105 -2.62 -6.80 20.35
C GLY A 105 -3.08 -5.36 20.32
N TRP A 106 -3.18 -4.78 21.51
CA TRP A 106 -3.65 -3.40 21.71
C TRP A 106 -2.69 -2.35 21.12
N SER A 107 -1.43 -2.70 20.87
CA SER A 107 -0.46 -1.82 20.18
C SER A 107 -0.65 -1.77 18.66
N CYS A 108 -1.46 -2.66 18.08
CA CYS A 108 -1.74 -2.70 16.64
C CYS A 108 -3.25 -2.89 16.34
N PRO A 109 -4.14 -2.04 16.87
CA PRO A 109 -5.58 -2.33 16.86
C PRO A 109 -6.25 -2.21 15.48
N LEU A 110 -5.55 -1.68 14.47
CA LEU A 110 -6.15 -1.37 13.17
C LEU A 110 -6.33 -2.62 12.32
N MET A 111 -7.37 -2.64 11.48
CA MET A 111 -7.61 -3.76 10.55
C MET A 111 -6.40 -4.05 9.66
N GLY A 112 -5.70 -3.02 9.20
CA GLY A 112 -4.49 -3.18 8.39
C GLY A 112 -3.30 -3.76 9.15
N ASN A 113 -3.24 -3.64 10.48
CA ASN A 113 -2.26 -4.36 11.27
C ASN A 113 -2.59 -5.86 11.31
N TYR A 114 -3.86 -6.23 11.40
CA TYR A 114 -4.24 -7.65 11.41
C TYR A 114 -3.98 -8.26 10.04
N ALA A 115 -4.28 -7.52 8.96
CA ALA A 115 -3.90 -7.92 7.61
C ALA A 115 -2.37 -8.06 7.44
N HIS A 116 -1.57 -7.16 8.01
CA HIS A 116 -0.11 -7.26 8.01
C HIS A 116 0.40 -8.58 8.61
N GLU A 117 -0.11 -8.98 9.77
CA GLU A 117 0.30 -10.24 10.39
C GLU A 117 -0.20 -11.47 9.60
N ILE A 118 -1.37 -11.37 8.97
CA ILE A 118 -1.87 -12.41 8.05
C ILE A 118 -0.99 -12.47 6.79
N PHE A 119 -0.54 -11.34 6.25
CA PHE A 119 0.37 -11.29 5.10
C PHE A 119 1.71 -11.95 5.41
N HIS A 120 2.25 -11.73 6.62
CA HIS A 120 3.38 -12.52 7.10
C HIS A 120 3.07 -14.01 7.09
N ALA A 121 1.95 -14.45 7.68
CA ALA A 121 1.58 -15.86 7.71
C ALA A 121 1.38 -16.46 6.30
N LEU A 122 1.05 -15.62 5.31
CA LEU A 122 0.94 -15.98 3.90
C LEU A 122 2.28 -15.97 3.13
N GLY A 123 3.39 -15.57 3.76
CA GLY A 123 4.74 -15.62 3.18
C GLY A 123 5.32 -14.27 2.72
N ILE A 124 4.61 -13.17 2.97
CA ILE A 124 5.04 -11.83 2.56
C ILE A 124 6.01 -11.26 3.60
N THR A 125 7.18 -10.81 3.15
CA THR A 125 8.15 -10.13 4.02
C THR A 125 7.89 -8.62 4.07
N HIS A 126 8.53 -7.93 5.01
CA HIS A 126 8.42 -6.50 5.06
C HIS A 126 9.04 -5.81 3.84
N THR A 127 8.38 -4.76 3.34
CA THR A 127 8.81 -4.04 2.14
C THR A 127 10.18 -3.37 2.34
N MET A 128 10.50 -2.88 3.55
CA MET A 128 11.83 -2.29 3.83
C MET A 128 12.98 -3.31 3.94
N SER A 129 12.66 -4.61 3.97
CA SER A 129 13.65 -5.70 3.98
C SER A 129 13.95 -6.25 2.58
N ARG A 130 13.31 -5.71 1.53
CA ARG A 130 13.63 -6.06 0.13
C ARG A 130 15.10 -5.76 -0.15
N TYR A 131 15.75 -6.59 -0.97
CA TYR A 131 17.16 -6.34 -1.30
C TYR A 131 17.38 -5.07 -2.14
N ASP A 132 16.37 -4.65 -2.90
CA ASP A 132 16.37 -3.43 -3.70
C ASP A 132 15.94 -2.19 -2.90
N ARG A 133 15.71 -2.31 -1.59
CA ARG A 133 15.18 -1.20 -0.78
C ARG A 133 16.09 0.03 -0.75
N ASP A 134 17.41 -0.12 -0.92
CA ASP A 134 18.35 1.02 -0.91
C ASP A 134 18.16 1.95 -2.13
N ASP A 135 17.44 1.52 -3.16
CA ASP A 135 17.03 2.38 -4.29
C ASP A 135 15.88 3.32 -3.91
N TYR A 136 15.19 3.07 -2.78
CA TYR A 136 13.99 3.78 -2.33
C TYR A 136 14.13 4.36 -0.91
N LEU A 137 14.95 3.75 -0.06
CA LEU A 137 15.16 4.17 1.32
C LEU A 137 16.58 4.68 1.56
N LEU A 138 16.68 5.70 2.40
CA LEU A 138 17.91 6.19 3.00
C LEU A 138 18.07 5.53 4.37
N MET A 139 19.15 4.78 4.52
CA MET A 139 19.40 4.00 5.73
C MET A 139 20.56 4.59 6.50
N ASN A 140 20.29 5.00 7.74
CA ASN A 140 21.32 5.50 8.63
C ASN A 140 21.86 4.38 9.52
N ILE A 141 22.80 3.61 8.98
CA ILE A 141 23.39 2.46 9.66
C ILE A 141 24.09 2.86 10.97
N SER A 142 24.57 4.11 11.08
CA SER A 142 25.21 4.62 12.31
C SER A 142 24.26 4.66 13.52
N LEU A 143 22.94 4.67 13.27
CA LEU A 143 21.91 4.68 14.31
C LEU A 143 21.42 3.28 14.70
N PHE A 144 21.92 2.22 14.05
CA PHE A 144 21.55 0.84 14.40
C PHE A 144 22.05 0.53 15.81
N LYS A 145 21.14 0.20 16.72
CA LYS A 145 21.46 -0.33 18.04
C LYS A 145 21.28 -1.85 18.02
N GLY A 146 21.72 -2.54 19.06
CA GLY A 146 21.58 -4.01 19.15
C GLY A 146 20.15 -4.46 18.80
N GLY A 147 19.97 -5.66 18.25
CA GLY A 147 18.66 -6.16 17.81
C GLY A 147 18.06 -5.49 16.57
N ASP A 148 18.36 -4.21 16.26
CA ASP A 148 17.86 -3.52 15.06
C ASP A 148 18.28 -4.21 13.77
N TRP A 149 19.47 -4.83 13.78
CA TRP A 149 19.97 -5.64 12.67
C TRP A 149 18.96 -6.70 12.22
N VAL A 150 18.25 -7.35 13.14
CA VAL A 150 17.24 -8.37 12.79
C VAL A 150 16.05 -7.76 12.05
N ASN A 151 15.70 -6.50 12.34
CA ASN A 151 14.52 -5.82 11.79
C ASN A 151 14.79 -5.04 10.49
N PHE A 152 16.02 -4.60 10.26
CA PHE A 152 16.38 -3.75 9.11
C PHE A 152 17.35 -4.40 8.12
N MET A 153 17.76 -5.65 8.37
CA MET A 153 18.52 -6.44 7.40
C MET A 153 17.70 -6.68 6.15
N LYS A 154 18.39 -6.60 5.01
CA LYS A 154 17.85 -6.97 3.72
C LYS A 154 17.87 -8.50 3.60
N TYR A 155 16.83 -9.05 2.99
CA TYR A 155 16.93 -10.37 2.40
C TYR A 155 17.88 -10.36 1.21
N THR A 156 18.37 -11.53 0.81
CA THR A 156 19.07 -11.68 -0.47
C THR A 156 18.07 -12.06 -1.57
N ASP A 157 18.49 -11.93 -2.83
CA ASP A 157 17.71 -12.40 -3.98
C ASP A 157 17.61 -13.94 -4.08
N TYR A 158 18.43 -14.66 -3.30
CA TYR A 158 18.28 -16.09 -3.05
C TYR A 158 17.19 -16.42 -2.03
N ASP A 159 16.91 -15.51 -1.07
CA ASP A 159 15.94 -15.76 0.00
C ASP A 159 14.52 -15.32 -0.34
N THR A 160 14.37 -14.26 -1.15
CA THR A 160 13.07 -13.64 -1.45
C THR A 160 12.79 -13.39 -2.94
N TRP A 161 11.53 -13.08 -3.31
CA TRP A 161 11.06 -12.75 -4.68
C TRP A 161 9.95 -11.65 -4.89
N ASN A 162 10.11 -10.62 -5.76
CA ASN A 162 9.45 -9.26 -5.66
C ASN A 162 8.40 -9.36 -6.71
N ALA A 163 7.26 -9.88 -6.31
CA ALA A 163 6.08 -9.95 -7.16
C ALA A 163 5.64 -8.58 -7.67
N VAL A 164 5.92 -7.51 -6.91
CA VAL A 164 5.36 -6.18 -7.15
C VAL A 164 6.43 -5.09 -7.07
N PRO A 165 6.19 -3.90 -7.65
CA PRO A 165 7.07 -2.74 -7.47
C PRO A 165 7.21 -2.37 -5.99
N PHE A 166 8.29 -1.65 -5.66
CA PHE A 166 8.45 -1.15 -4.30
C PHE A 166 7.41 -0.05 -4.05
N GLU A 167 6.65 -0.17 -2.97
CA GLU A 167 5.59 0.78 -2.64
C GLU A 167 5.72 1.25 -1.19
N TYR A 168 5.93 2.55 -1.00
CA TYR A 168 6.02 3.15 0.34
C TYR A 168 4.73 3.00 1.16
N GLY A 169 3.59 2.93 0.48
CA GLY A 169 2.26 2.82 1.10
C GLY A 169 1.83 1.42 1.51
N SER A 170 2.57 0.38 1.10
CA SER A 170 2.25 -1.03 1.41
C SER A 170 2.00 -1.24 2.90
N ALA A 171 1.02 -2.08 3.24
CA ALA A 171 0.76 -2.50 4.62
C ALA A 171 2.01 -3.12 5.27
N MET A 172 2.90 -3.71 4.47
CA MET A 172 4.15 -4.36 4.86
C MET A 172 5.33 -3.39 5.02
N MET A 173 5.14 -2.10 4.79
CA MET A 173 6.16 -1.06 4.98
C MET A 173 6.24 -0.61 6.44
N TYR A 174 7.44 -0.46 7.00
CA TYR A 174 7.63 0.20 8.29
C TYR A 174 7.40 1.70 8.20
N ALA A 175 6.99 2.32 9.30
CA ALA A 175 6.94 3.77 9.40
C ALA A 175 8.33 4.39 9.20
N ALA A 176 8.38 5.57 8.60
CA ALA A 176 9.62 6.33 8.47
C ALA A 176 10.21 6.65 9.86
N ARG A 177 11.53 6.49 10.00
CA ARG A 177 12.29 6.76 11.22
C ARG A 177 13.65 7.32 10.84
N PRO A 178 14.38 7.98 11.75
CA PRO A 178 15.75 8.45 11.48
C PRO A 178 16.72 7.36 10.96
N ILE A 179 16.45 6.09 11.26
CA ILE A 179 17.20 4.92 10.79
C ILE A 179 16.88 4.56 9.33
N SER A 180 15.64 4.82 8.87
CA SER A 180 15.08 4.42 7.58
C SER A 180 14.07 5.48 7.12
N GLU A 181 14.51 6.40 6.27
CA GLU A 181 13.69 7.47 5.68
C GLU A 181 13.48 7.21 4.18
N PRO A 182 12.38 7.68 3.56
CA PRO A 182 12.24 7.56 2.12
C PRO A 182 13.22 8.49 1.39
N ARG A 183 13.72 8.06 0.22
CA ARG A 183 14.46 8.94 -0.67
C ARG A 183 13.59 10.07 -1.19
N GLU A 184 12.33 9.77 -1.48
CA GLU A 184 11.32 10.77 -1.81
C GLU A 184 10.57 11.22 -0.55
N GLN A 185 11.00 12.35 0.00
CA GLN A 185 10.51 12.86 1.30
C GLN A 185 9.00 13.10 1.36
N VAL A 186 8.32 13.27 0.23
CA VAL A 186 6.85 13.37 0.17
C VAL A 186 6.15 12.08 0.66
N TYR A 187 6.82 10.93 0.62
CA TYR A 187 6.27 9.65 1.09
C TYR A 187 6.46 9.39 2.58
N ARG A 188 7.05 10.33 3.33
CA ARG A 188 7.42 10.11 4.73
C ARG A 188 6.25 9.67 5.60
N GLU A 189 5.13 10.39 5.56
CA GLU A 189 3.91 10.01 6.31
C GLU A 189 3.06 8.96 5.57
N THR A 190 3.43 8.59 4.34
CA THR A 190 2.84 7.44 3.65
C THR A 190 3.38 6.14 4.22
N MET A 191 4.65 6.11 4.65
CA MET A 191 5.24 4.92 5.23
C MET A 191 4.56 4.53 6.56
N GLY A 192 4.14 3.26 6.67
CA GLY A 192 3.56 2.72 7.90
C GLY A 192 2.10 3.12 8.17
N ASN A 193 1.38 3.60 7.15
CA ASN A 193 -0.03 4.01 7.26
C ASN A 193 -1.02 2.84 7.49
N ARG A 194 -0.57 1.59 7.23
CA ARG A 194 -1.34 0.34 7.40
C ARG A 194 -2.62 0.26 6.55
N LEU A 195 -2.63 0.85 5.36
CA LEU A 195 -3.61 0.56 4.32
C LEU A 195 -3.19 -0.70 3.58
N ILE A 196 -4.18 -1.54 3.27
CA ILE A 196 -3.97 -2.67 2.37
C ILE A 196 -4.07 -2.14 0.94
N THR A 197 -2.96 -2.14 0.22
CA THR A 197 -2.90 -1.59 -1.13
C THR A 197 -3.24 -2.63 -2.20
N PHE A 198 -3.39 -2.17 -3.44
CA PHE A 198 -3.53 -3.06 -4.59
C PHE A 198 -2.35 -4.03 -4.70
N TYR A 199 -1.13 -3.54 -4.48
CA TYR A 199 0.08 -4.34 -4.60
C TYR A 199 0.31 -5.31 -3.44
N ASP A 200 -0.21 -5.04 -2.25
CA ASP A 200 -0.22 -6.04 -1.17
C ASP A 200 -1.00 -7.29 -1.59
N ILE A 201 -2.17 -7.11 -2.22
CA ILE A 201 -2.98 -8.21 -2.74
C ILE A 201 -2.33 -8.88 -3.95
N MET A 202 -1.71 -8.12 -4.85
CA MET A 202 -0.98 -8.69 -5.97
C MET A 202 0.21 -9.55 -5.52
N ALA A 203 0.90 -9.17 -4.44
CA ALA A 203 1.97 -9.98 -3.88
C ALA A 203 1.45 -11.35 -3.40
N ILE A 204 0.25 -11.41 -2.80
CA ILE A 204 -0.40 -12.68 -2.45
C ILE A 204 -0.77 -13.46 -3.71
N ASN A 205 -1.45 -12.83 -4.66
CA ASN A 205 -1.88 -13.52 -5.88
C ASN A 205 -0.70 -14.11 -6.65
N ALA A 206 0.42 -13.40 -6.69
CA ALA A 206 1.64 -13.88 -7.29
C ALA A 206 2.28 -15.05 -6.50
N ASN A 207 2.28 -14.98 -5.16
CA ASN A 207 2.81 -16.06 -4.32
C ASN A 207 1.99 -17.37 -4.39
N TYR A 208 0.66 -17.26 -4.54
CA TYR A 208 -0.26 -18.40 -4.58
C TYR A 208 -0.73 -18.76 -6.00
N GLU A 209 -0.05 -18.21 -7.01
CA GLU A 209 -0.34 -18.43 -8.44
C GLU A 209 -1.82 -18.22 -8.80
N CYS A 210 -2.46 -17.27 -8.12
CA CYS A 210 -3.87 -16.96 -8.31
C CYS A 210 -4.09 -16.34 -9.68
N SER A 211 -4.95 -16.97 -10.47
CA SER A 211 -5.24 -16.54 -11.83
C SER A 211 -6.69 -16.81 -12.22
N CYS A 212 -7.10 -16.20 -13.33
CA CYS A 212 -8.37 -16.49 -13.99
C CYS A 212 -8.11 -17.05 -15.38
N PRO A 213 -8.99 -17.92 -15.89
CA PRO A 213 -8.81 -18.55 -17.20
C PRO A 213 -8.99 -17.58 -18.37
N LYS A 214 -9.55 -16.39 -18.13
CA LYS A 214 -9.87 -15.41 -19.16
C LYS A 214 -9.33 -14.04 -18.78
N ASP A 215 -8.78 -13.35 -19.77
CA ASP A 215 -8.58 -11.91 -19.70
C ASP A 215 -9.93 -11.21 -19.90
N LEU A 216 -10.27 -10.29 -19.00
CA LEU A 216 -11.49 -9.48 -19.04
C LEU A 216 -11.28 -8.14 -19.74
N GLY A 217 -10.04 -7.79 -20.11
CA GLY A 217 -9.71 -6.49 -20.68
C GLY A 217 -9.83 -5.34 -19.68
N CYS A 218 -9.44 -5.62 -18.42
CA CYS A 218 -9.48 -4.66 -17.32
C CYS A 218 -8.76 -3.35 -17.66
N LYS A 219 -9.32 -2.24 -17.19
CA LYS A 219 -8.84 -0.87 -17.44
C LYS A 219 -8.14 -0.31 -16.20
N ASN A 220 -7.46 0.81 -16.39
CA ASN A 220 -6.81 1.58 -15.32
C ASN A 220 -5.93 0.71 -14.39
N GLY A 221 -5.19 -0.26 -14.97
CA GLY A 221 -4.30 -1.15 -14.23
C GLY A 221 -4.99 -2.26 -13.42
N GLY A 222 -6.31 -2.43 -13.55
CA GLY A 222 -7.01 -3.57 -12.98
C GLY A 222 -6.58 -4.90 -13.60
N VAL A 223 -6.83 -5.98 -12.86
CA VAL A 223 -6.57 -7.36 -13.29
C VAL A 223 -7.80 -8.23 -13.01
N PRO A 224 -8.01 -9.36 -13.71
CA PRO A 224 -9.09 -10.29 -13.37
C PRO A 224 -9.01 -10.70 -11.89
N ASN A 225 -10.14 -10.65 -11.17
CA ASN A 225 -10.19 -11.02 -9.75
C ASN A 225 -10.17 -12.56 -9.60
N PRO A 226 -9.13 -13.18 -9.02
CA PRO A 226 -9.06 -14.64 -8.90
C PRO A 226 -10.13 -15.28 -8.03
N SER A 227 -10.78 -14.50 -7.14
CA SER A 227 -11.91 -14.99 -6.36
C SER A 227 -13.22 -15.01 -7.15
N LYS A 228 -13.31 -14.20 -8.22
CA LYS A 228 -14.51 -13.93 -9.03
C LYS A 228 -14.08 -13.60 -10.45
N CYS A 229 -13.80 -14.62 -11.24
CA CYS A 229 -13.24 -14.51 -12.59
C CYS A 229 -14.18 -13.92 -13.66
N ASP A 230 -15.22 -13.21 -13.24
CA ASP A 230 -16.11 -12.44 -14.10
C ASP A 230 -16.04 -10.93 -13.80
N GLU A 231 -15.25 -10.47 -12.83
CA GLU A 231 -15.00 -9.05 -12.57
C GLU A 231 -13.49 -8.76 -12.36
N CYS A 232 -13.10 -7.50 -12.52
CA CYS A 232 -11.74 -7.06 -12.27
C CYS A 232 -11.56 -6.65 -10.80
N PHE A 233 -10.40 -6.98 -10.24
CA PHE A 233 -9.88 -6.31 -9.05
C PHE A 233 -9.28 -4.97 -9.49
N CYS A 234 -9.79 -3.88 -8.91
CA CYS A 234 -9.47 -2.52 -9.34
C CYS A 234 -8.48 -1.83 -8.41
N PRO A 235 -7.54 -1.04 -8.96
CA PRO A 235 -6.74 -0.14 -8.16
C PRO A 235 -7.58 0.85 -7.38
N ASP A 236 -7.06 1.30 -6.25
CA ASP A 236 -7.78 2.23 -5.39
C ASP A 236 -8.13 3.52 -6.14
N GLY A 237 -9.38 3.96 -5.96
CA GLY A 237 -9.95 5.09 -6.70
C GLY A 237 -10.72 4.71 -7.96
N PHE A 238 -10.57 3.48 -8.46
CA PHE A 238 -11.29 2.96 -9.63
C PHE A 238 -12.28 1.86 -9.23
N GLY A 239 -13.30 1.65 -10.06
CA GLY A 239 -14.35 0.68 -9.85
C GLY A 239 -15.11 0.34 -11.14
N GLY A 240 -16.27 -0.27 -10.99
CA GLY A 240 -16.96 -0.90 -12.11
C GLY A 240 -16.39 -2.29 -12.41
N LYS A 241 -17.09 -3.05 -13.25
CA LYS A 241 -16.74 -4.44 -13.56
C LYS A 241 -15.36 -4.56 -14.21
N LEU A 242 -14.97 -3.56 -15.00
CA LEU A 242 -13.71 -3.53 -15.74
C LEU A 242 -12.73 -2.47 -15.22
N CYS A 243 -12.97 -1.89 -14.04
CA CYS A 243 -12.15 -0.80 -13.48
C CYS A 243 -12.14 0.47 -14.36
N ASP A 244 -13.17 0.68 -15.16
CA ASP A 244 -13.36 1.79 -16.09
C ASP A 244 -14.31 2.89 -15.57
N ASP A 245 -14.75 2.78 -14.31
CA ASP A 245 -15.69 3.69 -13.67
C ASP A 245 -15.20 4.12 -12.27
N ALA A 246 -15.92 5.05 -11.65
CA ALA A 246 -15.78 5.36 -10.22
C ALA A 246 -16.33 4.20 -9.37
N PRO A 247 -15.85 4.03 -8.12
CA PRO A 247 -16.47 3.09 -7.18
C PRO A 247 -17.97 3.35 -7.00
N LYS A 248 -18.77 2.28 -6.95
CA LYS A 248 -20.24 2.38 -6.93
C LYS A 248 -20.80 3.11 -5.70
N ARG A 249 -20.09 3.05 -4.57
CA ARG A 249 -20.47 3.70 -3.32
C ARG A 249 -19.40 4.69 -2.91
N PHE A 250 -19.81 5.74 -2.20
CA PHE A 250 -18.91 6.76 -1.65
C PHE A 250 -18.02 7.41 -2.72
N SER A 251 -18.60 7.73 -3.87
CA SER A 251 -17.89 8.43 -4.93
C SER A 251 -18.69 9.62 -5.47
N ARG A 252 -17.95 10.60 -6.00
CA ARG A 252 -18.51 11.75 -6.70
C ARG A 252 -17.75 11.95 -7.99
N LYS A 253 -18.44 11.85 -9.13
CA LYS A 253 -17.88 12.22 -10.43
C LYS A 253 -17.85 13.74 -10.58
N LEU A 254 -16.75 14.26 -11.09
CA LEU A 254 -16.52 15.67 -11.37
C LEU A 254 -15.99 15.79 -12.80
N MET A 255 -16.48 16.76 -13.57
CA MET A 255 -15.99 16.99 -14.94
C MET A 255 -15.11 18.24 -14.92
N ALA A 256 -13.85 18.09 -15.29
CA ALA A 256 -12.91 19.19 -15.37
C ALA A 256 -13.20 20.06 -16.59
N GLU A 257 -13.05 21.37 -16.41
CA GLU A 257 -13.11 22.38 -17.47
C GLU A 257 -11.72 23.01 -17.69
N LYS A 258 -11.60 23.89 -18.68
CA LYS A 258 -10.33 24.59 -18.96
C LYS A 258 -9.95 25.55 -17.83
N ASP A 259 -10.95 26.21 -17.25
CA ASP A 259 -10.81 27.09 -16.09
C ASP A 259 -10.90 26.29 -14.79
N TRP A 260 -10.36 26.86 -13.71
CA TRP A 260 -10.38 26.22 -12.40
C TRP A 260 -11.81 26.12 -11.85
N SER A 261 -12.29 24.90 -11.68
CA SER A 261 -13.50 24.58 -10.92
C SER A 261 -13.13 24.33 -9.46
N ASN A 262 -13.94 24.83 -8.51
CA ASN A 262 -13.77 24.56 -7.08
C ASN A 262 -14.81 23.54 -6.62
N PHE A 263 -14.42 22.65 -5.70
CA PHE A 263 -15.33 21.70 -5.08
C PHE A 263 -14.94 21.45 -3.64
N THR A 264 -15.93 21.45 -2.75
CA THR A 264 -15.76 21.20 -1.33
C THR A 264 -16.65 20.04 -0.92
N ILE A 265 -16.12 19.13 -0.10
CA ILE A 265 -16.88 18.02 0.47
C ILE A 265 -16.55 17.86 1.94
N THR A 266 -17.59 17.55 2.70
CA THR A 266 -17.49 17.08 4.08
C THR A 266 -17.79 15.59 4.10
N PHE A 267 -16.94 14.80 4.75
CA PHE A 267 -17.02 13.34 4.80
C PHE A 267 -16.72 12.84 6.22
N GLY A 268 -17.14 11.60 6.51
CA GLY A 268 -17.25 11.14 7.89
C GLY A 268 -18.45 11.76 8.62
N PHE A 269 -18.61 11.41 9.89
CA PHE A 269 -19.66 11.95 10.75
C PHE A 269 -19.14 12.14 12.17
N LYS A 270 -19.81 13.01 12.93
CA LYS A 270 -19.40 13.33 14.29
C LYS A 270 -19.34 12.08 15.16
N GLY A 271 -18.17 11.80 15.74
CA GLY A 271 -17.96 10.63 16.59
C GLY A 271 -17.75 9.31 15.84
N LEU A 272 -17.48 9.35 14.54
CA LEU A 272 -16.93 8.20 13.80
C LEU A 272 -15.62 7.73 14.48
N ASP A 273 -15.52 6.44 14.77
CA ASP A 273 -14.32 5.80 15.29
C ASP A 273 -14.29 4.34 14.81
N GLU A 274 -13.51 4.08 13.76
CA GLU A 274 -13.46 2.79 13.07
C GLU A 274 -12.04 2.23 13.10
N LEU A 275 -11.91 0.91 13.22
CA LEU A 275 -10.60 0.24 13.10
C LEU A 275 -10.12 0.13 11.64
N ASP A 276 -11.03 0.30 10.69
CA ASP A 276 -10.81 0.27 9.25
C ASP A 276 -10.93 1.68 8.64
N LEU A 277 -10.04 2.00 7.70
CA LEU A 277 -10.02 3.31 7.05
C LEU A 277 -11.05 3.35 5.92
N LYS A 278 -12.12 4.12 6.13
CA LYS A 278 -13.17 4.32 5.13
C LYS A 278 -12.70 5.30 4.07
N ARG A 279 -13.26 5.15 2.86
CA ARG A 279 -12.81 5.86 1.66
C ARG A 279 -13.96 6.57 0.97
N VAL A 280 -13.71 7.79 0.52
CA VAL A 280 -14.57 8.55 -0.40
C VAL A 280 -13.73 8.96 -1.61
N VAL A 281 -14.25 8.79 -2.83
CA VAL A 281 -13.51 9.07 -4.06
C VAL A 281 -14.12 10.24 -4.81
N LEU A 282 -13.33 11.28 -5.07
CA LEU A 282 -13.66 12.30 -6.06
C LEU A 282 -13.05 11.85 -7.39
N PHE A 283 -13.89 11.45 -8.33
CA PHE A 283 -13.47 10.87 -9.60
C PHE A 283 -13.52 11.97 -10.68
N ILE A 284 -12.37 12.57 -10.97
CA ILE A 284 -12.29 13.72 -11.86
C ILE A 284 -12.05 13.22 -13.29
N GLU A 285 -12.97 13.55 -14.19
CA GLU A 285 -12.92 13.22 -15.61
C GLU A 285 -12.57 14.47 -16.41
N ALA A 286 -11.93 14.29 -17.57
CA ALA A 286 -11.74 15.36 -18.56
C ALA A 286 -11.95 14.80 -19.96
N PRO A 287 -12.20 15.66 -20.97
CA PRO A 287 -12.23 15.21 -22.37
C PRO A 287 -10.99 14.38 -22.73
N LYS A 288 -11.16 13.46 -23.69
CA LYS A 288 -10.06 12.60 -24.17
C LYS A 288 -8.84 13.46 -24.56
N ASN A 289 -7.64 12.95 -24.30
CA ASN A 289 -6.35 13.60 -24.58
C ASN A 289 -6.08 14.88 -23.78
N LYS A 290 -6.85 15.15 -22.71
CA LYS A 290 -6.57 16.23 -21.77
C LYS A 290 -5.91 15.68 -20.51
N THR A 291 -5.05 16.51 -19.92
CA THR A 291 -4.42 16.26 -18.64
C THR A 291 -5.13 17.04 -17.55
N ILE A 292 -5.47 16.35 -16.46
CA ILE A 292 -6.13 16.94 -15.30
C ILE A 292 -5.07 17.53 -14.36
N GLN A 293 -5.34 18.73 -13.86
CA GLN A 293 -4.62 19.33 -12.74
C GLN A 293 -5.53 19.40 -11.53
N VAL A 294 -4.99 19.09 -10.35
CA VAL A 294 -5.71 19.12 -9.07
C VAL A 294 -4.87 19.84 -8.04
N GLN A 295 -5.50 20.68 -7.22
CA GLN A 295 -4.87 21.30 -6.07
C GLN A 295 -5.82 21.23 -4.88
N VAL A 296 -5.32 20.71 -3.76
CA VAL A 296 -6.04 20.75 -2.49
C VAL A 296 -5.79 22.13 -1.86
N THR A 297 -6.85 22.87 -1.61
CA THR A 297 -6.78 24.27 -1.17
C THR A 297 -7.16 24.46 0.29
N LYS A 298 -7.84 23.47 0.89
CA LYS A 298 -8.22 23.48 2.31
C LYS A 298 -8.40 22.06 2.82
N ILE A 299 -7.90 21.79 4.03
CA ILE A 299 -8.29 20.65 4.85
C ILE A 299 -8.74 21.17 6.22
N GLU A 300 -9.78 20.57 6.78
CA GLU A 300 -10.35 20.99 8.06
C GLU A 300 -10.73 19.75 8.88
N ASN A 301 -10.37 19.79 10.17
CA ASN A 301 -10.51 18.68 11.13
C ASN A 301 -9.75 17.39 10.75
N PHE A 302 -8.68 17.52 9.96
CA PHE A 302 -7.74 16.44 9.74
C PHE A 302 -6.84 16.26 10.96
N ALA A 303 -6.50 15.01 11.27
CA ALA A 303 -5.64 14.65 12.39
C ALA A 303 -4.24 14.39 11.85
N CYS A 304 -3.37 15.39 11.97
CA CYS A 304 -1.97 15.27 11.59
C CYS A 304 -1.29 14.17 12.40
N SER A 305 -0.69 13.19 11.72
CA SER A 305 0.12 12.14 12.34
C SER A 305 1.26 11.75 11.41
N ASP A 306 2.31 11.17 11.98
CA ASP A 306 3.54 10.75 11.28
C ASP A 306 3.34 9.60 10.27
N LYS A 307 2.13 9.04 10.20
CA LYS A 307 1.74 7.89 9.35
C LYS A 307 0.37 8.09 8.68
N CYS A 308 -0.26 9.25 8.86
CA CYS A 308 -1.62 9.54 8.43
C CYS A 308 -2.65 8.42 8.72
N ILE A 309 -2.57 7.82 9.91
CA ILE A 309 -3.39 6.63 10.24
C ILE A 309 -4.86 6.99 10.46
N TYR A 310 -5.20 8.19 10.92
CA TYR A 310 -6.58 8.56 11.29
C TYR A 310 -7.42 9.04 10.10
N ASN A 311 -6.79 9.77 9.20
CA ASN A 311 -7.38 10.34 8.00
C ASN A 311 -6.26 10.77 7.05
N GLY A 312 -6.64 11.08 5.82
CA GLY A 312 -5.74 11.63 4.83
C GLY A 312 -6.38 11.75 3.46
N TYR A 313 -5.62 12.21 2.48
CA TYR A 313 -6.01 12.22 1.09
C TYR A 313 -4.84 11.84 0.19
N GLU A 314 -5.18 11.24 -0.95
CA GLU A 314 -4.24 10.83 -2.00
C GLU A 314 -4.76 11.36 -3.33
N VAL A 315 -3.90 12.03 -4.08
CA VAL A 315 -4.19 12.43 -5.47
C VAL A 315 -3.49 11.43 -6.39
N LYS A 316 -4.25 10.59 -7.11
CA LYS A 316 -3.73 9.59 -8.06
C LYS A 316 -3.22 10.28 -9.33
N HIS A 317 -2.02 10.82 -9.26
CA HIS A 317 -1.42 11.63 -10.33
C HIS A 317 -0.26 10.93 -11.06
N MET A 318 0.27 9.85 -10.47
CA MET A 318 1.36 9.07 -11.05
C MET A 318 0.83 8.16 -12.13
N GLY A 319 1.73 7.71 -12.98
CA GLY A 319 1.39 6.99 -14.19
C GLY A 319 0.92 5.56 -13.97
N ASP A 320 1.41 4.90 -12.93
CA ASP A 320 0.87 3.60 -12.51
C ASP A 320 -0.34 3.81 -11.58
N PRO A 321 -1.57 3.51 -12.02
CA PRO A 321 -2.75 3.67 -11.17
C PRO A 321 -2.77 2.70 -9.98
N ARG A 322 -1.95 1.64 -9.98
CA ARG A 322 -1.89 0.62 -8.92
C ARG A 322 -1.09 1.08 -7.71
N ILE A 323 -0.09 1.94 -7.90
CA ILE A 323 0.79 2.37 -6.81
C ILE A 323 0.08 3.39 -5.93
N MET A 324 0.19 3.26 -4.61
CA MET A 324 -0.24 4.29 -3.69
C MET A 324 0.63 5.54 -3.86
N ASN A 325 0.01 6.64 -4.26
CA ASN A 325 0.62 7.96 -4.32
C ASN A 325 0.82 8.51 -2.89
N PRO A 326 1.60 9.60 -2.73
CA PRO A 326 1.83 10.16 -1.40
C PRO A 326 0.53 10.50 -0.66
N LEU A 327 0.45 10.07 0.60
CA LEU A 327 -0.66 10.31 1.51
C LEU A 327 -0.43 11.58 2.33
N PHE A 328 -1.42 12.46 2.34
CA PHE A 328 -1.38 13.72 3.07
C PHE A 328 -2.47 13.81 4.12
N CYS A 329 -2.14 14.26 5.31
CA CYS A 329 -3.07 14.52 6.42
C CYS A 329 -2.77 15.81 7.19
N CYS A 330 -1.76 16.59 6.76
CA CYS A 330 -1.38 17.83 7.42
C CYS A 330 -0.96 18.92 6.43
N GLU A 331 -1.26 20.18 6.75
CA GLU A 331 -0.85 21.34 5.95
C GLU A 331 0.65 21.63 6.03
N THR A 332 1.34 21.07 7.02
CA THR A 332 2.80 21.23 7.19
C THR A 332 3.61 20.24 6.34
N GLN A 333 2.97 19.27 5.69
CA GLN A 333 3.67 18.31 4.84
C GLN A 333 4.23 18.98 3.58
N PRO A 334 5.35 18.47 3.05
CA PRO A 334 5.90 18.96 1.78
C PRO A 334 4.84 18.92 0.67
N LEU A 335 4.85 19.92 -0.22
CA LEU A 335 3.92 20.00 -1.35
C LEU A 335 2.44 20.21 -0.95
N TRP A 336 2.15 20.61 0.30
CA TRP A 336 0.85 21.19 0.65
C TRP A 336 0.49 22.33 -0.30
N ASN A 337 -0.78 22.36 -0.72
CA ASN A 337 -1.31 23.36 -1.65
C ASN A 337 -0.57 23.41 -3.00
N ASN A 338 0.15 22.34 -3.38
CA ASN A 338 0.76 22.24 -4.71
C ASN A 338 -0.26 21.84 -5.77
N THR A 339 0.02 22.20 -7.03
CA THR A 339 -0.76 21.72 -8.18
C THR A 339 -0.18 20.41 -8.69
N TRP A 340 -0.95 19.33 -8.54
CA TRP A 340 -0.64 18.02 -9.09
C TRP A 340 -1.08 17.95 -10.55
N THR A 341 -0.17 17.60 -11.44
CA THR A 341 -0.49 17.38 -12.86
C THR A 341 -0.53 15.88 -13.11
N SER A 342 -1.71 15.36 -13.41
CA SER A 342 -1.98 13.93 -13.46
C SER A 342 -1.57 13.29 -14.79
N LYS A 343 -0.97 12.11 -14.69
CA LYS A 343 -0.75 11.20 -15.82
C LYS A 343 -1.94 10.29 -16.10
N LEU A 344 -3.00 10.42 -15.31
CA LEU A 344 -4.24 9.65 -15.42
C LEU A 344 -5.39 10.55 -15.89
N ASN A 345 -6.24 10.02 -16.76
CA ASN A 345 -7.54 10.58 -17.06
C ASN A 345 -8.51 9.41 -17.23
N PRO A 346 -9.41 9.15 -16.26
CA PRO A 346 -9.74 9.99 -15.10
C PRO A 346 -8.68 10.03 -13.98
N THR A 347 -8.74 11.05 -13.12
CA THR A 347 -7.88 11.25 -11.94
C THR A 347 -8.71 11.11 -10.65
N PRO A 348 -8.58 10.00 -9.92
CA PRO A 348 -9.15 9.89 -8.58
C PRO A 348 -8.40 10.76 -7.55
N VAL A 349 -9.17 11.44 -6.69
CA VAL A 349 -8.71 11.93 -5.40
C VAL A 349 -9.40 11.09 -4.33
N ILE A 350 -8.62 10.34 -3.58
CA ILE A 350 -9.11 9.40 -2.57
C ILE A 350 -9.00 10.08 -1.21
N LEU A 351 -10.12 10.15 -0.50
CA LEU A 351 -10.23 10.72 0.84
C LEU A 351 -10.40 9.58 1.83
N TYR A 352 -9.61 9.62 2.88
CA TYR A 352 -9.53 8.58 3.89
C TYR A 352 -9.97 9.11 5.25
N THR A 353 -10.82 8.36 5.95
CA THR A 353 -11.19 8.67 7.34
C THR A 353 -11.55 7.42 8.11
N ARG A 354 -11.16 7.38 9.37
CA ARG A 354 -11.72 6.48 10.37
C ARG A 354 -12.12 7.18 11.65
N TYR A 355 -12.02 8.51 11.68
CA TYR A 355 -12.12 9.31 12.88
C TYR A 355 -12.89 10.59 12.57
N ASP A 356 -14.00 10.84 13.25
CA ASP A 356 -14.78 12.08 13.18
C ASP A 356 -15.15 12.54 11.74
N GLN A 357 -15.62 13.78 11.60
CA GLN A 357 -15.98 14.42 10.34
C GLN A 357 -14.88 15.39 9.86
N GLN A 358 -14.50 15.27 8.59
CA GLN A 358 -13.53 16.14 7.91
C GLN A 358 -14.16 16.94 6.79
N THR A 359 -13.55 18.07 6.45
CA THR A 359 -13.86 18.82 5.22
C THR A 359 -12.60 19.03 4.39
N ILE A 360 -12.70 18.85 3.09
CA ILE A 360 -11.64 19.15 2.13
C ILE A 360 -12.19 20.00 0.99
N ALA A 361 -11.42 21.00 0.56
CA ALA A 361 -11.66 21.75 -0.66
C ALA A 361 -10.55 21.48 -1.67
N ILE A 362 -10.96 21.24 -2.91
CA ILE A 362 -10.08 21.09 -4.05
C ILE A 362 -10.46 22.10 -5.13
N ARG A 363 -9.48 22.45 -5.95
CA ARG A 363 -9.73 23.00 -7.28
C ARG A 363 -9.12 22.09 -8.34
N TYR A 364 -9.78 21.99 -9.48
CA TYR A 364 -9.37 21.14 -10.58
C TYR A 364 -9.68 21.79 -11.92
N ARG A 365 -8.91 21.41 -12.94
CA ARG A 365 -9.11 21.81 -14.34
C ARG A 365 -8.45 20.80 -15.26
N PHE A 366 -8.63 20.94 -16.56
CA PHE A 366 -7.77 20.32 -17.55
C PHE A 366 -6.88 21.33 -18.25
N ILE A 367 -5.76 20.85 -18.80
CA ILE A 367 -4.89 21.59 -19.70
C ILE A 367 -4.82 20.92 -21.08
N ASP A 368 -4.51 21.71 -22.11
CA ASP A 368 -4.34 21.27 -23.51
C ASP A 368 -3.00 20.54 -23.73
N GLN A 369 -2.64 19.64 -22.80
CA GLN A 369 -1.52 18.73 -22.90
C GLN A 369 -2.05 17.31 -22.68
N ASN A 370 -1.45 16.34 -23.37
CA ASN A 370 -1.82 14.94 -23.23
C ASN A 370 -0.69 14.15 -22.59
N LEU A 371 -0.61 14.17 -21.25
CA LEU A 371 0.38 13.37 -20.52
C LEU A 371 -0.02 11.89 -20.40
N ALA A 372 -1.32 11.56 -20.51
CA ALA A 372 -1.80 10.18 -20.43
C ALA A 372 -1.30 9.31 -21.59
N ASP A 373 -1.09 9.92 -22.77
CA ASP A 373 -0.59 9.24 -23.97
C ASP A 373 0.92 9.41 -24.19
N LEU A 374 1.64 10.18 -23.35
CA LEU A 374 3.08 10.30 -23.50
C LEU A 374 3.76 8.94 -23.27
N PRO A 375 4.86 8.65 -23.97
CA PRO A 375 5.66 7.45 -23.74
C PRO A 375 6.03 7.35 -22.26
N ARG A 376 5.55 6.28 -21.66
CA ARG A 376 5.74 5.94 -20.25
C ARG A 376 7.23 5.70 -20.01
N LYS A 377 7.90 6.58 -19.25
CA LYS A 377 9.32 6.45 -18.92
C LYS A 377 9.47 5.61 -17.65
N ASN A 378 10.25 4.55 -17.71
CA ASN A 378 10.64 3.77 -16.54
C ASN A 378 11.60 4.61 -15.66
N ASN A 379 11.06 5.30 -14.65
CA ASN A 379 11.87 5.74 -13.52
C ASN A 379 11.51 4.91 -12.29
N ILE A 380 12.34 4.93 -11.27
CA ILE A 380 12.22 4.05 -10.09
C ILE A 380 10.87 4.23 -9.37
N TYR A 381 10.26 5.42 -9.42
CA TYR A 381 9.09 5.79 -8.62
C TYR A 381 7.78 5.84 -9.42
N ASP A 382 7.88 6.06 -10.72
CA ASP A 382 6.82 6.18 -11.71
C ASP A 382 7.10 5.16 -12.83
N SER A 383 7.46 3.94 -12.42
CA SER A 383 7.72 2.82 -13.32
C SER A 383 6.40 2.23 -13.81
N PHE A 384 6.34 1.94 -15.11
CA PHE A 384 5.15 1.41 -15.78
C PHE A 384 5.31 -0.03 -16.25
N GLU A 385 6.45 -0.68 -15.96
CA GLU A 385 6.58 -2.11 -16.20
C GLU A 385 5.68 -2.84 -15.18
N TYR A 386 4.50 -3.24 -15.65
CA TYR A 386 3.64 -4.19 -14.96
C TYR A 386 4.47 -5.47 -14.76
N PRO A 387 4.80 -5.90 -13.54
CA PRO A 387 5.21 -7.28 -13.36
C PRO A 387 4.00 -8.12 -13.79
N ILE A 388 4.20 -8.90 -14.85
CA ILE A 388 3.26 -9.91 -15.33
C ILE A 388 3.52 -11.17 -14.54
#